data_AF-A0A9E2SCC1-F1
#
_entry.id   AF-A0A9E2SCC1-F1
#
_cell.length_a   1.000
_cell.length_b   1.000
_cell.length_c   1.000
_cell.angle_alpha   90.00
_cell.angle_beta   90.00
_cell.angle_gamma   90.00
#
_symmetry.space_group_name_H-M   'P 1'
#
loop_
_entity.id
_entity.type
_entity.pdbx_description
1 polymer ?
#
loop_
_entity_poly.entity_id
_entity_poly.type
_entity_poly.pdbx_seq_one_letter_code
_entity_poly.pdbx_strand_id
1 'polypeptide(L)' 'MKTRLNITIEESLLDNVKNYASRNNVSVSELVENYLKKLIRPARKKSIIDAVAKLKKPNIDPSIDLKELYYKENAKKYGF' A
#
# COMPACT_ATOMS: atom_id res chain seq x y z
N MET A 1 24.40 -5.68 9.95
CA MET A 1 25.76 -5.45 9.41
C MET A 1 25.64 -4.67 8.11
N LYS A 2 26.55 -3.74 7.81
CA LYS A 2 26.58 -3.02 6.53
C LYS A 2 27.63 -3.64 5.60
N THR A 3 27.32 -3.72 4.31
CA THR A 3 28.22 -4.24 3.27
C THR A 3 28.42 -3.16 2.21
N ARG A 4 29.61 -3.11 1.60
CA ARG A 4 29.91 -2.16 0.52
C ARG A 4 29.38 -2.68 -0.82
N LEU A 5 28.75 -1.81 -1.60
CA LEU A 5 28.29 -2.05 -2.95
C LEU A 5 29.04 -1.10 -3.89
N ASN A 6 29.78 -1.64 -4.86
CA ASN A 6 30.43 -0.86 -5.91
C ASN A 6 29.55 -0.88 -7.16
N ILE A 7 29.27 0.30 -7.74
CA ILE A 7 28.47 0.45 -8.96
C ILE A 7 29.18 1.37 -9.94
N THR A 8 29.00 1.10 -11.23
CA THR A 8 29.39 2.02 -12.30
C THR A 8 28.18 2.87 -12.66
N ILE A 9 28.36 4.18 -12.70
CA ILE A 9 27.32 5.17 -13.02
C ILE A 9 27.95 6.30 -13.84
N GLU A 10 27.17 6.92 -14.69
CA GLU A 10 27.60 8.11 -15.45
C GLU A 10 28.05 9.23 -14.50
N GLU A 11 29.17 9.86 -14.82
CA GLU A 11 29.76 10.92 -13.99
C GLU A 11 28.82 12.13 -13.84
N SER A 12 28.24 12.59 -14.95
CA SER A 12 27.28 13.69 -14.96
C SER A 12 26.06 13.41 -14.09
N LEU A 13 25.59 12.15 -14.07
CA LEU A 13 24.49 11.72 -13.21
C LEU A 13 24.91 11.72 -11.74
N LEU A 14 26.11 11.21 -11.42
CA LEU A 14 26.63 11.21 -10.06
C LEU A 14 26.76 12.62 -9.49
N ASP A 15 27.20 13.59 -10.29
CA ASP A 15 27.32 14.98 -9.86
C ASP A 15 25.96 15.63 -9.60
N ASN A 16 24.97 15.37 -10.45
CA ASN A 16 23.59 15.80 -10.19
C ASN A 16 23.04 15.20 -8.89
N VAL A 17 23.31 13.92 -8.62
CA VAL A 17 22.89 13.26 -7.38
C VAL A 17 23.59 13.85 -6.16
N LYS A 18 24.91 14.13 -6.23
CA LYS A 18 25.65 14.79 -5.13
C LYS A 18 25.09 16.18 -4.83
N ASN A 19 24.81 16.96 -5.87
CA ASN A 19 24.20 18.29 -5.73
C ASN A 19 22.84 18.21 -5.06
N TYR A 20 21.99 17.26 -5.47
CA TYR A 20 20.71 17.01 -4.82
C TYR A 20 20.88 16.60 -3.36
N ALA A 21 21.80 15.67 -3.07
CA ALA A 21 22.05 15.16 -1.73
C ALA A 21 22.50 16.28 -0.77
N SER A 22 23.42 17.14 -1.22
CA SER A 22 23.90 18.30 -0.48
C SER A 22 22.77 19.30 -0.19
N ARG A 23 21.95 19.65 -1.19
CA ARG A 23 20.80 20.57 -1.01
C ARG A 23 19.77 20.04 0.00
N ASN A 24 19.63 18.73 0.10
CA ASN A 24 18.66 18.08 0.98
C ASN A 24 19.28 17.60 2.32
N ASN A 25 20.55 17.93 2.59
CA ASN A 25 21.28 17.48 3.80
C ASN A 25 21.24 15.94 4.02
N VAL A 26 21.31 15.17 2.94
CA VAL A 26 21.35 13.70 2.95
C VAL A 26 22.57 13.17 2.23
N SER A 27 22.97 11.93 2.52
CA SER A 27 24.10 11.29 1.82
C SER A 27 23.64 10.53 0.57
N VAL A 28 24.52 10.39 -0.42
CA VAL A 28 24.24 9.56 -1.61
C VAL A 28 23.96 8.10 -1.21
N SER A 29 24.72 7.57 -0.26
CA SER A 29 24.51 6.21 0.28
C SER A 29 23.12 6.05 0.89
N GLU A 30 22.63 7.06 1.61
CA GLU A 30 21.29 7.06 2.18
C GLU A 30 20.20 7.10 1.10
N LEU A 31 20.38 7.91 0.05
CA LEU A 31 19.46 7.95 -1.09
C LEU A 31 19.35 6.57 -1.75
N VAL A 32 20.49 5.93 -2.03
CA VAL A 32 20.53 4.59 -2.63
C VAL A 32 19.90 3.56 -1.71
N GLU A 33 20.27 3.55 -0.43
CA GLU A 33 19.73 2.60 0.55
C GLU A 33 18.20 2.74 0.69
N ASN A 34 17.70 3.98 0.74
CA ASN A 34 16.27 4.26 0.83
C ASN A 34 15.51 3.82 -0.43
N TYR A 35 16.09 4.04 -1.61
CA TYR A 35 15.52 3.57 -2.86
C TYR A 35 15.45 2.04 -2.90
N LEU A 36 16.54 1.35 -2.55
CA LEU A 36 16.59 -0.11 -2.49
C LEU A 36 15.57 -0.67 -1.49
N LYS A 37 15.44 -0.08 -0.30
CA LYS A 37 14.40 -0.44 0.69
C LYS A 37 12.99 -0.30 0.12
N LYS A 38 12.74 0.77 -0.64
CA LYS A 38 11.44 1.00 -1.29
C LYS A 38 11.17 -0.05 -2.37
N LEU A 39 12.20 -0.42 -3.14
CA LEU A 39 12.11 -1.42 -4.21
C LEU A 39 11.77 -2.82 -3.69
N ILE A 40 12.41 -3.23 -2.60
CA ILE A 40 12.18 -4.56 -1.99
C ILE A 40 11.01 -4.59 -1.01
N ARG A 41 10.35 -3.45 -0.77
CA ARG A 41 9.25 -3.39 0.19
C ARG A 41 8.14 -4.33 -0.31
N PRO A 42 7.79 -5.38 0.45
CA PRO A 42 6.72 -6.27 0.04
C PRO A 42 5.46 -5.42 -0.15
N ALA A 43 4.72 -5.66 -1.23
CA ALA A 43 3.40 -5.07 -1.43
C ALA A 43 2.63 -5.25 -0.13
N ARG A 44 2.15 -4.15 0.45
CA ARG A 44 1.49 -4.14 1.76
C ARG A 44 0.56 -5.35 1.82
N LYS A 45 0.67 -6.19 2.86
CA LYS A 45 -0.38 -7.18 3.15
C LYS A 45 -1.70 -6.41 3.04
N LYS A 46 -2.63 -6.91 2.22
CA LYS A 46 -3.90 -6.24 1.90
C LYS A 46 -4.42 -5.61 3.18
N SER A 47 -4.59 -4.30 3.18
CA SER A 47 -5.19 -3.59 4.30
C SER A 47 -6.58 -4.18 4.55
N ILE A 48 -7.09 -4.08 5.78
CA ILE A 48 -8.50 -4.39 6.06
C ILE A 48 -9.41 -3.63 5.08
N ILE A 49 -9.02 -2.40 4.71
CA ILE A 49 -9.71 -1.59 3.70
C ILE A 49 -9.70 -2.27 2.31
N ASP A 50 -8.54 -2.81 1.90
CA ASP A 50 -8.41 -3.53 0.62
C ASP A 50 -9.20 -4.85 0.62
N ALA A 51 -9.34 -5.47 1.79
CA ALA A 51 -10.16 -6.67 1.96
C ALA A 51 -11.65 -6.34 1.88
N VAL A 52 -12.11 -5.28 2.55
CA VAL A 52 -13.50 -4.80 2.49
C VAL A 52 -13.88 -4.36 1.08
N ALA A 53 -12.99 -3.64 0.38
CA ALA A 53 -13.23 -3.21 -1.00
C ALA A 53 -13.38 -4.38 -2.00
N LYS A 54 -12.84 -5.56 -1.66
CA LYS A 54 -12.93 -6.79 -2.47
C LYS A 54 -14.12 -7.69 -2.10
N LEU A 55 -14.86 -7.36 -1.05
CA LEU A 55 -16.08 -8.10 -0.73
C LEU A 55 -17.08 -7.93 -1.88
N LYS A 56 -17.71 -9.03 -2.29
CA LYS A 56 -18.78 -8.99 -3.29
C LYS A 56 -19.87 -8.08 -2.75
N LYS A 57 -20.27 -7.08 -3.55
CA LYS A 57 -21.44 -6.28 -3.23
C LYS A 57 -22.65 -7.22 -3.19
N PRO A 58 -23.45 -7.19 -2.11
CA PRO A 58 -24.65 -8.00 -2.04
C PRO A 58 -25.62 -7.52 -3.13
N ASN A 59 -26.26 -8.47 -3.81
CA ASN A 59 -27.27 -8.18 -4.81
C ASN A 59 -28.60 -7.88 -4.11
N ILE A 60 -28.70 -6.67 -3.54
CA ILE A 60 -29.89 -6.20 -2.83
C ILE A 60 -30.40 -4.98 -3.58
N ASP A 61 -31.72 -4.93 -3.79
CA ASP A 61 -32.37 -3.79 -4.41
C ASP A 61 -32.16 -2.53 -3.56
N PRO A 62 -31.63 -1.42 -4.13
CA PRO A 62 -31.41 -0.17 -3.40
C PRO A 62 -32.68 0.44 -2.80
N SER A 63 -33.84 0.06 -3.30
CA SER A 63 -35.15 0.58 -2.87
C SER A 63 -35.77 -0.18 -1.69
N ILE A 64 -35.17 -1.30 -1.27
CA ILE A 64 -35.68 -2.12 -0.17
C ILE A 64 -35.27 -1.52 1.19
N ASP A 65 -36.22 -1.49 2.13
CA ASP A 65 -35.91 -1.24 3.54
C ASP A 65 -35.11 -2.43 4.12
N LEU A 66 -33.80 -2.22 4.27
CA LEU A 66 -32.86 -3.21 4.80
C LEU A 66 -33.20 -3.65 6.23
N LYS A 67 -33.83 -2.77 7.02
CA LYS A 67 -34.23 -3.08 8.39
C LYS A 67 -35.37 -4.08 8.37
N GLU A 68 -36.39 -3.82 7.55
CA GLU A 68 -37.53 -4.72 7.40
C GLU A 68 -37.10 -6.08 6.84
N LEU A 69 -36.22 -6.08 5.82
CA LEU A 69 -35.66 -7.31 5.24
C LEU A 69 -34.90 -8.14 6.28
N TYR A 70 -34.07 -7.50 7.12
CA TYR A 70 -33.31 -8.17 8.17
C TYR A 70 -34.22 -8.89 9.17
N TYR A 71 -35.27 -8.22 9.65
CA TYR A 71 -36.21 -8.85 10.59
C TYR A 71 -37.03 -9.96 9.94
N LYS A 72 -37.46 -9.80 8.68
CA LYS A 72 -38.16 -10.84 7.91
C LYS A 72 -37.30 -12.09 7.69
N GLU A 73 -36.04 -11.93 7.31
CA GLU A 73 -35.13 -13.07 7.11
C GLU A 73 -34.78 -13.77 8.43
N ASN A 74 -34.58 -13.01 9.51
CA ASN A 74 -34.32 -13.60 10.82
C ASN A 74 -35.54 -14.30 11.41
N ALA A 75 -36.74 -13.75 11.23
CA ALA A 75 -37.99 -14.42 11.58
C ALA A 75 -38.11 -15.76 10.83
N LYS A 76 -37.81 -15.76 9.52
CA LYS A 76 -37.84 -16.97 8.68
C LYS A 76 -36.78 -18.02 9.09
N LYS A 77 -35.61 -17.59 9.57
CA LYS A 77 -34.50 -18.47 9.91
C LYS A 77 -34.52 -18.97 11.36
N TYR A 78 -35.02 -18.15 12.29
CA TYR A 78 -34.97 -18.40 13.73
C TYR A 78 -36.34 -18.50 14.41
N GLY A 79 -37.44 -18.25 13.69
CA GLY A 79 -38.80 -18.61 14.12
C GLY A 79 -39.44 -17.70 15.15
N PHE A 80 -39.04 -16.42 15.22
CA PHE A 80 -39.72 -15.40 16.03
C PHE A 80 -40.63 -14.54 15.17
#